data_AF-A0A5N7CS64-F1
#
_entry.id   AF-A0A5N7CS64-F1
#
_cell.length_a   1.000
_cell.length_b   1.000
_cell.length_c   1.000
_cell.angle_alpha   90.00
_cell.angle_beta   90.00
_cell.angle_gamma   90.00
#
_symmetry.space_group_name_H-M   'P 1'
#
loop_
_entity.id
_entity.type
_entity.pdbx_description
1 polymer ?
#
loop_
_entity_poly.entity_id
_entity_poly.type
_entity_poly.pdbx_seq_one_letter_code
_entity_poly.pdbx_strand_id
1 'polypeptide(L)'
;YGAAGLVEQILSHCPEARFALDDGSDLGAVDHDQGCLTCGYYRKRVTFRVSSIHQTLQLGIRGVSRYRAIGGFPTSIHDLLHEQQADCPFGRADHRSDFWPPVRRCYCPARKRSHTSTQTERAAKRRRL
;
A
#
# COMPACT_ATOMS: atom_id res chain seq x y z
N TYR A 1 -5.52 16.84 -9.88
CA TYR A 1 -4.15 16.35 -9.65
C TYR A 1 -4.19 14.83 -9.51
N GLY A 2 -3.49 14.08 -10.36
CA GLY A 2 -3.44 12.61 -10.32
C GLY A 2 -2.13 12.09 -9.73
N ALA A 3 -2.04 10.79 -9.46
CA ALA A 3 -0.87 10.13 -8.85
C ALA A 3 0.47 10.51 -9.48
N ALA A 4 0.56 10.62 -10.81
CA ALA A 4 1.80 10.97 -11.51
C ALA A 4 2.35 12.34 -11.09
N GLY A 5 1.52 13.39 -11.10
CA GLY A 5 1.95 14.73 -10.70
C GLY A 5 2.35 14.82 -9.22
N LEU A 6 1.71 14.01 -8.35
CA LEU A 6 2.12 13.91 -6.94
C LEU A 6 3.51 13.26 -6.80
N VAL A 7 3.78 12.20 -7.56
CA VAL A 7 5.09 11.54 -7.55
C VAL A 7 6.18 12.47 -8.09
N GLU A 8 5.93 13.16 -9.20
CA GLU A 8 6.85 14.15 -9.76
C GLU A 8 7.19 15.25 -8.75
N GLN A 9 6.18 15.79 -8.06
CA GLN A 9 6.39 16.79 -7.03
C GLN A 9 7.21 16.24 -5.86
N ILE A 10 6.99 15.00 -5.42
CA ILE A 10 7.82 14.40 -4.36
C ILE A 10 9.26 14.26 -4.83
N LEU A 11 9.49 13.72 -6.02
CA LEU A 11 10.82 13.48 -6.57
C LEU A 11 11.59 14.78 -6.86
N SER A 12 10.90 15.88 -7.18
CA SER A 12 11.54 17.19 -7.36
C SER A 12 12.06 17.77 -6.04
N HIS A 13 11.39 17.50 -4.92
CA HIS A 13 11.78 18.00 -3.59
C HIS A 13 12.69 17.02 -2.83
N CYS A 14 12.58 15.74 -3.12
CA CYS A 14 13.36 14.66 -2.54
C CYS A 14 13.81 13.72 -3.67
N PRO A 15 14.94 14.02 -4.32
CA PRO A 15 15.55 13.09 -5.26
C PRO A 15 15.79 11.73 -4.60
N GLU A 16 15.56 10.67 -5.37
CA GLU A 16 15.65 9.29 -4.90
C GLU A 16 14.74 8.99 -3.69
N ALA A 17 13.57 9.63 -3.63
CA ALA A 17 12.61 9.41 -2.55
C ALA A 17 12.24 7.93 -2.40
N ARG A 18 12.30 7.43 -1.17
CA ARG A 18 11.89 6.08 -0.77
C ARG A 18 11.01 6.15 0.47
N PHE A 19 10.04 5.26 0.56
CA PHE A 19 9.34 5.05 1.82
C PHE A 19 10.30 4.37 2.81
N ALA A 20 10.32 4.85 4.05
CA ALA A 20 11.22 4.32 5.07
C ALA A 20 10.60 4.43 6.47
N LEU A 21 11.09 3.59 7.37
CA LEU A 21 10.93 3.78 8.80
C LEU A 21 12.05 4.72 9.34
N ASP A 22 11.85 5.24 10.54
CA ASP A 22 12.83 6.08 11.26
C ASP A 22 14.12 5.34 11.62
N ASP A 23 14.07 4.03 11.85
CA ASP A 23 15.26 3.18 12.03
C ASP A 23 16.09 3.00 10.75
N GLY A 24 15.63 3.57 9.64
CA GLY A 24 16.29 3.52 8.34
C GLY A 24 15.90 2.34 7.46
N SER A 25 15.00 1.47 7.90
CA SER A 25 14.44 0.39 7.09
C SER A 25 13.82 0.93 5.81
N ASP A 26 14.21 0.35 4.68
CA ASP A 26 13.71 0.72 3.35
C ASP A 26 12.43 -0.05 2.99
N LEU A 27 11.39 0.68 2.63
CA LEU A 27 10.07 0.14 2.24
C LEU A 27 9.80 0.30 0.73
N GLY A 28 10.81 0.75 -0.02
CA GLY A 28 10.83 0.83 -1.47
C GLY A 28 10.64 2.25 -2.02
N ALA A 29 10.96 2.41 -3.30
CA ALA A 29 10.98 3.70 -3.98
C ALA A 29 9.60 4.37 -4.08
N VAL A 30 9.59 5.71 -4.13
CA VAL A 30 8.44 6.48 -4.60
C VAL A 30 8.53 6.50 -6.13
N ASP A 31 7.73 5.65 -6.77
CA ASP A 31 7.73 5.47 -8.23
C ASP A 31 6.32 5.61 -8.82
N HIS A 32 6.22 5.74 -10.14
CA HIS A 32 4.95 5.95 -10.84
C HIS A 32 4.09 4.67 -10.92
N ASP A 33 4.67 3.49 -10.65
CA ASP A 33 4.01 2.20 -10.86
C ASP A 33 2.88 1.94 -9.86
N GLN A 34 2.88 2.66 -8.73
CA GLN A 34 1.89 2.54 -7.66
C GLN A 34 0.66 3.45 -7.84
N GLY A 35 0.57 4.21 -8.94
CA GLY A 35 -0.60 5.02 -9.26
C GLY A 35 -1.70 4.25 -10.01
N CYS A 36 -2.97 4.30 -9.56
CA CYS A 36 -4.12 3.87 -10.38
C CYS A 36 -4.30 4.88 -11.51
N LEU A 37 -4.09 4.47 -12.76
CA LEU A 37 -4.39 5.31 -13.93
C LEU A 37 -5.89 5.61 -14.08
N THR A 38 -6.76 4.82 -13.43
CA THR A 38 -8.22 4.97 -13.50
C THR A 38 -8.77 6.00 -12.51
N CYS A 39 -8.44 5.95 -11.22
CA CYS A 39 -8.88 6.97 -10.24
C CYS A 39 -7.82 8.03 -9.93
N GLY A 40 -6.57 7.84 -10.33
CA GLY A 40 -5.48 8.73 -9.97
C GLY A 40 -4.98 8.58 -8.53
N TYR A 41 -5.43 7.59 -7.75
CA TYR A 41 -4.89 7.34 -6.41
C TYR A 41 -3.52 6.68 -6.44
N TYR A 42 -2.64 7.14 -5.56
CA TYR A 42 -1.35 6.50 -5.28
C TYR A 42 -1.49 5.52 -4.12
N ARG A 43 -1.09 4.26 -4.30
CA ARG A 43 -1.12 3.27 -3.21
C ARG A 43 0.04 2.30 -3.33
N LYS A 44 1.00 2.40 -2.41
CA LYS A 44 2.10 1.44 -2.27
C LYS A 44 1.79 0.46 -1.15
N ARG A 45 1.94 -0.83 -1.43
CA ARG A 45 1.96 -1.86 -0.38
C ARG A 45 3.38 -1.93 0.19
N VAL A 46 3.48 -1.83 1.52
CA VAL A 46 4.73 -1.99 2.26
C VAL A 46 4.62 -3.18 3.22
N THR A 47 5.75 -3.68 3.70
CA THR A 47 5.80 -4.75 4.70
C THR A 47 7.03 -4.53 5.55
N PHE A 48 6.85 -4.55 6.87
CA PHE A 48 7.90 -4.40 7.86
C PHE A 48 7.59 -5.28 9.07
N ARG A 49 8.55 -5.42 9.98
CA ARG A 49 8.41 -6.19 11.22
C ARG A 49 8.53 -5.25 12.41
N VAL A 50 7.83 -5.58 13.49
CA VAL A 50 7.96 -4.93 14.79
C VAL A 50 8.39 -5.96 15.82
N SER A 51 9.17 -5.52 16.81
CA SER A 51 9.56 -6.36 17.94
C SER A 51 8.44 -6.49 18.99
N SER A 52 7.53 -5.52 19.04
CA SER A 52 6.36 -5.48 19.93
C SER A 52 5.23 -4.69 19.28
N ILE A 53 3.98 -5.03 19.59
CA ILE A 53 2.81 -4.25 19.13
C ILE A 53 2.79 -2.83 19.71
N HIS A 54 3.46 -2.62 20.84
CA HIS A 54 3.58 -1.32 21.50
C HIS A 54 4.81 -0.52 21.01
N GLN A 55 5.59 -1.07 20.07
CA GLN A 55 6.67 -0.33 19.45
C GLN A 55 6.09 0.82 18.62
N THR A 56 6.43 2.05 18.99
CA THR A 56 6.13 3.23 18.19
C THR A 56 7.01 3.23 16.95
N LEU A 57 6.37 3.38 15.80
CA LEU A 57 7.05 3.51 14.52
C LEU A 57 6.78 4.89 13.93
N GLN A 58 7.73 5.43 13.19
CA GLN A 58 7.50 6.59 12.34
C GLN A 58 7.71 6.19 10.89
N LEU A 59 6.65 6.31 10.07
CA LEU A 59 6.70 6.08 8.63
C LEU A 59 6.89 7.41 7.89
N GLY A 60 7.69 7.41 6.83
CA GLY A 60 7.99 8.63 6.10
C GLY A 60 8.59 8.41 4.73
N ILE A 61 8.97 9.52 4.11
CA ILE A 61 9.70 9.57 2.84
C ILE A 61 11.12 10.04 3.14
N ARG A 62 12.08 9.22 2.77
CA ARG A 62 13.51 9.50 2.85
C ARG A 62 14.06 9.80 1.45
N GLY A 63 14.65 10.97 1.27
CA GLY A 63 15.55 11.26 0.15
C GLY A 63 17.01 11.22 0.62
N VAL A 64 17.93 11.65 -0.25
CA VAL A 64 19.39 11.62 0.01
C VAL A 64 19.79 12.32 1.31
N SER A 65 19.17 13.45 1.64
CA SER A 65 19.60 14.31 2.76
C SER A 65 18.52 14.56 3.82
N ARG A 66 17.28 14.11 3.60
CA ARG A 66 16.14 14.47 4.44
C ARG A 66 15.16 13.31 4.60
N TYR A 67 14.59 13.23 5.79
CA TYR A 67 13.45 12.40 6.12
C TYR A 67 12.24 13.30 6.39
N ARG A 68 11.09 12.94 5.84
CA ARG A 68 9.82 13.62 6.09
C ARG A 68 8.79 12.61 6.56
N ALA A 69 8.32 12.75 7.79
CA ALA A 69 7.26 11.91 8.32
C ALA A 69 5.98 12.08 7.50
N ILE A 70 5.28 10.96 7.26
CA ILE A 70 3.94 10.97 6.71
C ILE A 70 2.97 11.14 7.89
N GLY A 71 1.91 11.94 7.70
CA GLY A 71 0.89 12.16 8.73
C GLY A 71 0.19 10.86 9.15
N GLY A 72 -0.27 10.80 10.40
CA GLY A 72 -0.79 9.57 11.03
C GLY A 72 0.29 8.72 11.72
N PHE A 73 1.54 9.19 11.72
CA PHE A 73 2.66 8.64 12.46
C PHE A 73 3.41 9.79 13.19
N PRO A 74 4.11 9.54 14.31
CA PRO A 74 4.37 8.24 14.92
C PRO A 74 3.14 7.60 15.58
N THR A 75 2.99 6.28 15.43
CA THR A 75 1.95 5.47 16.09
C THR A 75 2.49 4.06 16.38
N SER A 76 1.89 3.35 17.34
CA SER A 76 2.17 1.94 17.57
C SER A 76 1.24 1.04 16.75
N ILE A 77 1.60 -0.23 16.56
CA ILE A 77 0.69 -1.19 15.91
C ILE A 77 -0.56 -1.38 16.76
N HIS A 78 -0.43 -1.37 18.09
CA HIS A 78 -1.55 -1.42 19.01
C HIS A 78 -2.52 -0.25 18.77
N ASP A 79 -2.03 0.98 18.74
CA ASP A 79 -2.89 2.17 18.59
C ASP A 79 -3.52 2.22 17.20
N LEU A 80 -2.77 1.85 16.16
CA LEU A 80 -3.31 1.71 14.80
C LEU A 80 -4.46 0.70 14.74
N LEU A 81 -4.29 -0.48 15.36
CA LEU A 81 -5.33 -1.51 15.39
C LEU A 81 -6.54 -1.07 16.24
N HIS A 82 -6.29 -0.36 17.34
CA HIS A 82 -7.33 0.20 18.20
C HIS A 82 -8.17 1.25 17.45
N GLU A 83 -7.53 2.20 16.77
CA GLU A 83 -8.20 3.21 15.94
C GLU A 83 -8.98 2.59 14.79
N GLN A 84 -8.45 1.52 14.18
CA GLN A 84 -9.13 0.74 13.16
C GLN A 84 -10.21 -0.20 13.72
N GLN A 85 -10.38 -0.25 15.04
CA GLN A 85 -11.33 -1.15 15.71
C GLN A 85 -11.18 -2.61 15.27
N ALA A 86 -9.94 -3.08 15.05
CA ALA A 86 -9.65 -4.39 14.46
C ALA A 86 -10.20 -5.57 15.28
N ASP A 87 -10.28 -5.41 16.60
CA ASP A 87 -10.72 -6.44 17.54
C ASP A 87 -12.16 -6.20 18.08
N CYS A 88 -12.98 -5.40 17.36
CA CYS A 88 -14.33 -5.09 17.81
C CYS A 88 -15.20 -6.37 17.90
N PRO A 89 -15.81 -6.68 19.07
CA PRO A 89 -16.55 -7.93 19.27
C PRO A 89 -17.85 -8.00 18.48
N PHE A 90 -18.47 -6.85 18.21
CA PHE A 90 -19.68 -6.71 17.41
C PHE A 90 -19.69 -5.35 16.71
N GLY A 91 -20.14 -5.31 15.46
CA GLY A 91 -20.07 -4.10 14.65
C GLY A 91 -18.83 -4.09 13.76
N ARG A 92 -18.92 -3.25 12.73
CA ARG A 92 -18.10 -3.26 11.54
C ARG A 92 -16.95 -2.24 11.77
N ALA A 93 -15.69 -2.64 11.55
CA ALA A 93 -14.47 -1.84 11.84
C ALA A 93 -14.45 -0.44 11.18
N ASP A 94 -15.00 -0.34 9.97
CA ASP A 94 -16.22 0.38 9.62
C ASP A 94 -16.65 -0.21 8.27
N HIS A 95 -17.93 -0.24 7.93
CA HIS A 95 -18.25 -0.62 6.56
C HIS A 95 -19.34 0.27 6.00
N ARG A 96 -19.04 1.57 6.06
CA ARG A 96 -19.62 2.55 5.15
C ARG A 96 -18.84 2.52 3.85
N SER A 97 -18.97 1.43 3.09
CA SER A 97 -18.49 1.33 1.69
C SER A 97 -18.96 2.51 0.81
N ASP A 98 -19.93 3.25 1.31
CA ASP A 98 -20.68 4.37 0.77
C ASP A 98 -20.09 5.77 1.09
N PHE A 99 -19.14 5.93 2.04
CA PHE A 99 -18.69 7.27 2.50
C PHE A 99 -17.21 7.64 2.29
N TRP A 100 -16.27 6.70 2.22
CA TRP A 100 -14.93 6.99 1.70
C TRP A 100 -14.25 5.75 1.07
N PRO A 101 -13.64 5.88 -0.12
CA PRO A 101 -13.77 7.03 -1.00
C PRO A 101 -15.18 7.22 -1.52
N PRO A 102 -15.63 8.48 -1.70
CA PRO A 102 -16.89 8.78 -2.32
C PRO A 102 -16.91 8.16 -3.71
N VAL A 103 -18.10 7.93 -4.24
CA VAL A 103 -18.31 7.26 -5.53
C VAL A 103 -17.66 8.06 -6.67
N ARG A 104 -16.38 7.75 -6.95
CA ARG A 104 -15.71 7.88 -8.24
C ARG A 104 -15.00 6.55 -8.44
N ARG A 105 -15.54 5.67 -9.28
CA ARG A 105 -15.05 4.30 -9.44
C ARG A 105 -13.55 4.23 -9.86
N CYS A 106 -12.61 4.02 -8.92
CA CYS A 106 -11.53 2.99 -8.94
C CYS A 106 -11.07 2.68 -7.49
N TYR A 107 -11.12 1.38 -7.12
CA TYR A 107 -10.75 0.79 -5.83
C TYR A 107 -9.69 -0.33 -5.97
N CYS A 108 -8.92 -0.33 -7.06
CA CYS A 108 -8.20 -1.49 -7.62
C CYS A 108 -7.53 -2.50 -6.65
N PRO A 109 -8.05 -3.74 -6.62
CA PRO A 109 -7.35 -5.00 -6.94
C PRO A 109 -7.67 -5.45 -8.39
N ALA A 110 -6.90 -6.23 -9.15
CA ALA A 110 -5.61 -6.88 -8.97
C ALA A 110 -4.78 -6.78 -10.29
N ARG A 111 -3.49 -6.42 -10.23
CA ARG A 111 -2.55 -6.92 -11.26
C ARG A 111 -2.53 -8.44 -11.08
N LYS A 112 -3.34 -9.18 -11.85
CA LYS A 112 -3.11 -10.63 -12.01
C LYS A 112 -1.63 -10.75 -12.36
N ARG A 113 -0.85 -11.44 -11.52
CA ARG A 113 0.49 -11.88 -11.91
C ARG A 113 0.30 -12.53 -13.27
N SER A 114 0.95 -11.99 -14.30
CA SER A 114 1.11 -12.73 -15.54
C SER A 114 1.95 -13.94 -15.16
N HIS A 115 1.29 -15.04 -14.79
CA HIS A 115 1.89 -16.34 -14.89
C HIS A 115 2.15 -16.48 -16.38
N THR A 116 3.40 -16.26 -16.79
CA THR A 116 3.94 -16.91 -17.98
C THR A 116 3.67 -18.39 -17.76
N SER A 117 2.53 -18.87 -18.27
CA SER A 117 2.18 -20.28 -18.24
C SER A 117 3.16 -20.91 -19.21
N THR A 118 4.25 -21.42 -18.67
CA THR A 118 5.12 -22.35 -19.37
C THR A 118 4.24 -23.53 -19.74
N GLN A 119 3.89 -23.55 -21.02
CA GLN A 119 3.34 -24.64 -21.79
C GLN A 119 3.88 -25.98 -21.28
N THR A 120 3.02 -26.79 -20.70
CA THR A 120 3.18 -28.25 -20.71
C THR A 120 1.81 -28.86 -20.97
N GLU A 121 1.63 -29.24 -22.23
CA GLU A 121 0.53 -30.06 -22.73
C GLU A 121 0.39 -31.32 -21.87
N ARG A 122 -0.78 -31.59 -21.29
CA ARG A 122 -1.15 -32.95 -20.86
C ARG A 122 -2.64 -33.27 -21.10
N ALA A 123 -2.84 -33.93 -22.23
CA ALA A 123 -3.80 -34.99 -22.59
C ALA A 123 -5.24 -34.95 -22.02
N ALA A 124 -6.19 -34.79 -22.94
CA ALA A 124 -7.62 -34.94 -22.73
C ALA A 124 -8.01 -36.37 -22.30
N LYS A 125 -8.71 -36.51 -21.17
CA LYS A 125 -9.36 -37.77 -20.76
C LYS A 125 -10.72 -37.91 -21.46
N ARG A 126 -10.86 -38.92 -22.31
CA ARG A 126 -12.13 -39.33 -22.97
C ARG A 126 -13.16 -39.74 -21.91
N ARG A 127 -14.39 -39.19 -21.99
CA ARG A 127 -15.58 -39.70 -21.29
C ARG A 127 -16.03 -41.01 -21.96
N ARG A 128 -16.29 -42.05 -21.18
CA ARG A 128 -17.07 -43.22 -21.62
C ARG A 128 -18.55 -42.96 -21.30
N LEU A 129 -19.40 -43.39 -22.24
CA LEU A 129 -20.86 -43.43 -22.17
C LEU A 129 -21.33 -44.34 -21.03
#